data_AF-A0AAP8PPK6-F1
#
_entry.id   AF-A0AAP8PPK6-F1
#
_cell.length_a   1.000
_cell.length_b   1.000
_cell.length_c   1.000
_cell.angle_alpha   90.00
_cell.angle_beta   90.00
_cell.angle_gamma   90.00
#
_symmetry.space_group_name_H-M   'P 1'
#
loop_
_entity.id
_entity.type
_entity.pdbx_description
1 polymer ?
#
loop_
_entity_poly.entity_id
_entity_poly.type
_entity_poly.pdbx_seq_one_letter_code
_entity_poly.pdbx_strand_id
1 'polypeptide(L)'
;MQKHLLSRTVVLSIIIGILFFLLNYFTQDDAAFWPVFGKSILAMVVFGLLYFTLFSMMNTPERKIRMGIAIPVALLIGMIVGAIFDFMKTGIIVGLIVGIIAGYIWEWIVKSKRGEDNK
;
A
#
# COMPACT_ATOMS: atom_id res chain seq x y z
N MET A 1 -21.53 -2.87 -0.70
CA MET A 1 -20.21 -2.43 -1.21
C MET A 1 -19.25 -2.02 -0.09
N GLN A 2 -19.64 -1.16 0.88
CA GLN A 2 -18.74 -0.72 1.97
C GLN A 2 -18.17 -1.83 2.87
N LYS A 3 -18.95 -2.86 3.23
CA LYS A 3 -18.46 -3.99 4.06
C LYS A 3 -17.28 -4.74 3.42
N HIS A 4 -17.34 -4.97 2.11
CA HIS A 4 -16.28 -5.66 1.37
C HIS A 4 -15.01 -4.80 1.23
N LEU A 5 -15.17 -3.48 1.21
CA LEU A 5 -14.05 -2.53 1.20
C LEU A 5 -13.36 -2.47 2.56
N LEU A 6 -14.14 -2.36 3.64
CA LEU A 6 -13.62 -2.45 5.00
C LEU A 6 -12.88 -3.76 5.24
N SER A 7 -13.46 -4.89 4.84
CA SER A 7 -12.83 -6.19 4.93
C SER A 7 -11.49 -6.25 4.19
N ARG A 8 -11.43 -5.76 2.94
CA ARG A 8 -10.18 -5.71 2.16
C ARG A 8 -9.14 -4.77 2.77
N THR A 9 -9.55 -3.59 3.24
CA THR A 9 -8.65 -2.65 3.92
C THR A 9 -8.02 -3.30 5.13
N VAL A 10 -8.82 -3.93 6.00
CA VAL A 10 -8.33 -4.60 7.21
C VAL A 10 -7.34 -5.71 6.84
N VAL A 11 -7.68 -6.57 5.88
CA VAL A 11 -6.79 -7.66 5.43
C VAL A 11 -5.47 -7.12 4.90
N LEU A 12 -5.49 -6.11 4.02
CA LEU A 12 -4.27 -5.51 3.47
C LEU A 12 -3.42 -4.82 4.54
N SER A 13 -4.05 -4.16 5.50
CA SER A 13 -3.37 -3.51 6.62
C SER A 13 -2.64 -4.53 7.48
N ILE A 14 -3.29 -5.66 7.78
CA ILE A 14 -2.71 -6.77 8.53
C ILE A 14 -1.52 -7.35 7.77
N ILE A 15 -1.68 -7.62 6.47
CA ILE A 15 -0.59 -8.15 5.62
C ILE A 15 0.62 -7.21 5.65
N ILE A 16 0.41 -5.89 5.51
CA ILE A 16 1.49 -4.91 5.55
C ILE A 16 2.13 -4.82 6.93
N GLY A 17 1.34 -4.87 8.00
CA GLY A 17 1.85 -4.91 9.38
C GLY A 17 2.73 -6.12 9.65
N ILE A 18 2.27 -7.30 9.24
CA ILE A 18 3.02 -8.55 9.35
C ILE A 18 4.30 -8.48 8.52
N LEU A 19 4.22 -8.02 7.26
CA LEU A 19 5.41 -7.93 6.41
C LEU A 19 6.42 -6.93 6.97
N PHE A 20 5.97 -5.77 7.44
CA PHE A 20 6.83 -4.78 8.07
C PHE A 20 7.51 -5.35 9.33
N PHE A 21 6.78 -6.12 10.14
CA PHE A 21 7.36 -6.82 11.28
C PHE A 21 8.44 -7.81 10.86
N LEU A 22 8.12 -8.71 9.93
CA LEU A 22 9.06 -9.74 9.46
C LEU A 22 10.33 -9.08 8.89
N LEU A 23 10.18 -8.08 8.03
CA LEU A 23 11.32 -7.41 7.43
C LEU A 23 12.17 -6.65 8.47
N ASN A 24 11.57 -5.92 9.41
CA ASN A 24 12.37 -5.22 10.42
C ASN A 24 13.00 -6.16 11.45
N TYR A 25 12.31 -7.24 11.83
CA TYR A 25 12.79 -8.16 12.86
C TYR A 25 13.92 -9.06 12.35
N PHE A 26 13.82 -9.53 11.10
CA PHE A 26 14.82 -10.44 10.51
C PHE A 26 15.97 -9.74 9.79
N THR A 27 15.86 -8.44 9.48
CA THR A 27 16.93 -7.69 8.80
C THR A 27 17.83 -6.91 9.78
N GLN A 28 17.40 -6.69 11.03
CA GLN A 28 18.23 -5.99 12.04
C GLN A 28 18.89 -7.00 12.98
N ASP A 29 20.22 -6.93 13.11
CA ASP A 29 21.01 -7.88 13.91
C ASP A 29 20.65 -7.88 15.42
N ASP A 30 20.21 -6.73 15.97
CA ASP A 30 19.83 -6.56 17.38
C ASP A 30 18.34 -6.19 17.57
N ALA A 31 17.47 -6.73 16.72
CA ALA A 31 16.04 -6.42 16.74
C ALA A 31 15.35 -6.87 18.03
N ALA A 32 15.13 -5.96 18.98
CA ALA A 32 14.30 -6.24 20.14
C ALA A 32 12.83 -6.43 19.71
N PHE A 33 12.24 -7.58 20.11
CA PHE A 33 10.88 -7.97 19.70
C PHE A 33 9.82 -6.90 20.00
N TRP A 34 9.73 -6.43 21.25
CA TRP A 34 8.68 -5.50 21.68
C TRP A 34 8.70 -4.15 20.92
N PRO A 35 9.85 -3.48 20.75
CA PRO A 35 9.93 -2.29 19.92
C PRO A 35 9.51 -2.51 18.46
N VAL A 36 9.93 -3.61 17.84
CA VAL A 36 9.59 -3.89 16.44
C VAL A 36 8.09 -4.20 16.32
N PHE A 37 7.55 -5.01 17.22
CA PHE A 37 6.12 -5.33 17.27
C PHE A 37 5.25 -4.07 17.41
N GLY A 38 5.60 -3.16 18.32
CA GLY A 38 4.89 -1.90 18.51
C GLY A 38 4.92 -1.01 17.26
N LYS A 39 6.09 -0.89 16.61
CA LYS A 39 6.23 -0.15 15.34
C LYS A 39 5.39 -0.78 14.22
N SER A 40 5.32 -2.10 14.15
CA SER A 40 4.52 -2.82 13.15
C SER A 40 3.02 -2.65 13.33
N ILE A 41 2.53 -2.67 14.58
CA ILE A 41 1.14 -2.33 14.87
C ILE A 41 0.84 -0.90 14.42
N LEU A 42 1.73 0.05 14.76
CA LEU A 42 1.55 1.44 14.38
C LEU A 42 1.56 1.62 12.85
N ALA A 43 2.47 0.95 12.15
CA ALA A 43 2.52 0.94 10.69
C ALA A 43 1.24 0.37 10.07
N MET A 44 0.71 -0.73 10.61
CA MET A 44 -0.57 -1.32 10.20
C MET A 44 -1.73 -0.33 10.37
N VAL A 45 -1.84 0.31 11.53
CA VAL A 45 -2.91 1.28 11.82
C VAL A 45 -2.81 2.49 10.90
N VAL A 46 -1.61 3.06 10.75
CA VAL A 46 -1.37 4.21 9.86
C VAL A 46 -1.71 3.86 8.43
N PHE A 47 -1.24 2.71 7.92
CA PHE A 47 -1.56 2.28 6.57
C PHE A 47 -3.06 2.07 6.38
N GLY A 48 -3.73 1.41 7.32
CA GLY A 48 -5.17 1.19 7.27
C GLY A 48 -5.97 2.49 7.22
N LEU A 49 -5.60 3.49 8.02
CA LEU A 49 -6.23 4.81 8.01
C LEU A 49 -5.99 5.55 6.69
N LEU A 50 -4.75 5.54 6.19
CA LEU A 50 -4.40 6.18 4.92
C LEU A 50 -5.17 5.53 3.76
N TYR A 51 -5.14 4.20 3.68
CA TYR A 51 -5.81 3.44 2.64
C TYR A 51 -7.33 3.63 2.69
N PHE A 52 -7.93 3.61 3.88
CA PHE A 52 -9.36 3.89 4.06
C PHE A 52 -9.73 5.31 3.60
N THR A 53 -8.95 6.31 4.00
CA THR A 53 -9.18 7.71 3.62
C THR A 53 -9.09 7.90 2.11
N LEU A 54 -8.05 7.33 1.48
CA LEU A 54 -7.88 7.31 0.03
C LEU A 54 -9.10 6.68 -0.67
N PHE A 55 -9.58 5.56 -0.14
CA PHE A 55 -10.76 4.88 -0.68
C PHE A 55 -12.06 5.67 -0.53
N SER A 56 -12.17 6.44 0.56
CA SER A 56 -13.30 7.32 0.83
C SER A 56 -13.34 8.50 -0.16
N MET A 57 -12.18 9.11 -0.44
CA MET A 57 -12.05 10.27 -1.33
C MET A 57 -12.28 9.97 -2.83
N MET A 58 -12.10 8.72 -3.26
CA MET A 58 -12.34 8.36 -4.65
C MET A 58 -13.85 8.36 -4.96
N ASN A 59 -14.26 9.01 -6.03
CA ASN A 59 -15.70 9.15 -6.36
C ASN A 59 -16.26 7.97 -7.18
N THR A 60 -15.42 7.22 -7.92
CA THR A 60 -15.89 6.16 -8.81
C THR A 60 -15.45 4.76 -8.33
N PRO A 61 -16.31 3.73 -8.48
CA PRO A 61 -15.98 2.33 -8.17
C PRO A 61 -14.73 1.83 -8.88
N GLU A 62 -14.53 2.26 -10.12
CA GLU A 62 -13.43 1.81 -10.98
C GLU A 62 -12.08 2.38 -10.52
N ARG A 63 -12.05 3.64 -10.06
CA ARG A 63 -10.83 4.29 -9.56
C ARG A 63 -10.43 3.70 -8.20
N LYS A 64 -11.45 3.43 -7.37
CA LYS A 64 -11.35 2.71 -6.10
C LYS A 64 -10.64 1.36 -6.25
N ILE A 65 -11.04 0.55 -7.22
CA ILE A 65 -10.40 -0.76 -7.46
C ILE A 65 -8.94 -0.59 -7.92
N ARG A 66 -8.67 0.32 -8.88
CA ARG A 66 -7.33 0.52 -9.44
C ARG A 66 -6.32 0.98 -8.39
N MET A 67 -6.63 2.07 -7.68
CA MET A 67 -5.75 2.58 -6.62
C MET A 67 -5.72 1.64 -5.41
N GLY A 68 -6.82 0.94 -5.14
CA GLY A 68 -6.89 -0.07 -4.11
C GLY A 68 -5.97 -1.27 -4.33
N ILE A 69 -5.58 -1.55 -5.57
CA ILE A 69 -4.60 -2.59 -5.90
C ILE A 69 -3.20 -1.99 -6.03
N ALA A 70 -3.07 -0.88 -6.76
CA ALA A 70 -1.76 -0.29 -7.08
C ALA A 70 -0.98 0.14 -5.82
N ILE A 71 -1.65 0.78 -4.85
CA ILE A 71 -0.98 1.31 -3.65
C ILE A 71 -0.42 0.20 -2.76
N PRO A 72 -1.21 -0.81 -2.33
CA PRO A 72 -0.67 -1.91 -1.52
C PRO A 72 0.44 -2.66 -2.25
N VAL A 73 0.28 -2.96 -3.54
CA VAL A 73 1.29 -3.70 -4.31
C VAL A 73 2.61 -2.92 -4.38
N ALA A 74 2.57 -1.63 -4.72
CA ALA A 74 3.76 -0.81 -4.78
C ALA A 74 4.42 -0.64 -3.39
N LEU A 75 3.61 -0.55 -2.32
CA LEU A 75 4.14 -0.49 -0.95
C LEU A 75 4.86 -1.79 -0.57
N LEU A 76 4.29 -2.95 -0.89
CA LEU A 76 4.90 -4.26 -0.65
C LEU A 76 6.24 -4.37 -1.37
N ILE A 77 6.29 -3.99 -2.66
CA ILE A 77 7.52 -3.99 -3.45
C ILE A 77 8.55 -3.02 -2.85
N GLY A 78 8.13 -1.79 -2.52
CA GLY A 78 8.99 -0.77 -1.92
C GLY A 78 9.58 -1.21 -0.57
N MET A 79 8.80 -1.90 0.25
CA MET A 79 9.28 -2.48 1.51
C MET A 79 10.30 -3.59 1.29
N ILE A 80 10.07 -4.50 0.35
CA ILE A 80 11.01 -5.58 0.03
C ILE A 80 12.32 -5.01 -0.51
N VAL A 81 12.26 -4.09 -1.47
CA VAL A 81 13.44 -3.42 -2.03
C VAL A 81 14.16 -2.63 -0.94
N GLY A 82 13.42 -1.87 -0.12
CA GLY A 82 13.98 -1.13 1.01
C GLY A 82 14.67 -2.03 2.03
N ALA A 83 14.17 -3.24 2.27
CA ALA A 83 14.80 -4.23 3.14
C ALA A 83 16.13 -4.71 2.56
N ILE A 84 16.16 -5.03 1.26
CA ILE A 84 17.36 -5.55 0.58
C ILE A 84 18.52 -4.56 0.64
N PHE A 85 18.24 -3.25 0.55
CA PHE A 85 19.26 -2.20 0.58
C PHE A 85 19.44 -1.54 1.96
N ASP A 86 18.83 -2.07 3.02
CA ASP A 86 18.82 -1.48 4.38
C ASP A 86 18.32 -0.02 4.45
N PHE A 87 17.48 0.38 3.49
CA PHE A 87 16.82 1.68 3.43
C PHE A 87 15.31 1.54 3.58
N MET A 88 14.85 0.78 4.58
CA MET A 88 13.43 0.44 4.74
C MET A 88 12.50 1.66 4.78
N LYS A 89 12.88 2.70 5.53
CA LYS A 89 12.09 3.95 5.61
C LYS A 89 11.93 4.59 4.24
N THR A 90 13.03 4.66 3.48
CA THR A 90 13.05 5.22 2.12
C THR A 90 12.24 4.36 1.15
N GLY A 91 12.37 3.03 1.23
CA GLY A 91 11.62 2.08 0.42
C GLY A 91 10.10 2.21 0.58
N ILE A 92 9.62 2.45 1.80
CA ILE A 92 8.20 2.72 2.07
C ILE A 92 7.74 4.01 1.43
N ILE A 93 8.50 5.10 1.58
CA ILE A 93 8.17 6.41 1.00
C ILE A 93 8.12 6.32 -0.52
N VAL A 94 9.15 5.74 -1.13
CA VAL A 94 9.24 5.55 -2.58
C VAL A 94 8.11 4.64 -3.07
N GLY A 95 7.84 3.53 -2.39
CA GLY A 95 6.74 2.62 -2.73
C GLY A 95 5.38 3.29 -2.70
N LEU A 96 5.13 4.17 -1.71
CA LEU A 96 3.89 4.95 -1.64
C LEU A 96 3.75 5.92 -2.83
N ILE A 97 4.81 6.67 -3.12
CA ILE A 97 4.84 7.64 -4.25
C ILE A 97 4.60 6.91 -5.58
N VAL A 98 5.34 5.82 -5.81
CA VAL A 98 5.21 4.98 -7.01
C VAL A 98 3.80 4.39 -7.10
N GLY A 99 3.21 3.93 -6.00
CA GLY A 99 1.85 3.40 -5.99
C GLY A 99 0.78 4.41 -6.39
N ILE A 100 0.91 5.67 -5.93
CA ILE A 100 0.02 6.76 -6.32
C ILE A 100 0.17 7.08 -7.81
N ILE A 101 1.41 7.20 -8.29
CA ILE A 101 1.71 7.48 -9.70
C ILE A 101 1.19 6.34 -10.59
N ALA A 102 1.45 5.09 -10.24
CA ALA A 102 0.99 3.92 -10.97
C ALA A 102 -0.55 3.86 -11.04
N GLY A 103 -1.23 4.18 -9.92
CA GLY A 103 -2.69 4.30 -9.89
C GLY A 103 -3.21 5.35 -10.87
N TYR A 104 -2.54 6.51 -10.94
CA TYR A 104 -2.91 7.59 -11.87
C TYR A 104 -2.62 7.24 -13.33
N ILE A 105 -1.47 6.65 -13.63
CA ILE A 105 -1.10 6.19 -14.97
C ILE A 105 -2.10 5.13 -15.47
N TRP A 106 -2.46 4.16 -14.62
CA TRP A 106 -3.49 3.18 -14.94
C TRP A 106 -4.82 3.87 -15.27
N GLU A 107 -5.21 4.86 -14.46
CA GLU A 107 -6.44 5.61 -14.70
C GLU A 107 -6.45 6.31 -16.06
N TRP A 108 -5.34 6.95 -16.42
CA TRP A 108 -5.16 7.65 -17.67
C TRP A 108 -5.21 6.71 -18.88
N ILE A 109 -4.49 5.57 -18.85
CA ILE A 109 -4.46 4.58 -19.95
C ILE A 109 -5.86 4.00 -20.22
N VAL A 110 -6.65 3.73 -19.17
CA VAL A 110 -8.00 3.20 -19.36
C VAL A 110 -8.94 4.26 -19.93
N LYS A 111 -8.77 5.52 -19.50
CA LYS A 111 -9.57 6.64 -20.03
C LYS A 111 -9.27 6.89 -21.51
N SER A 112 -8.01 6.76 -21.94
CA SER A 112 -7.65 6.90 -23.36
C SER A 112 -8.24 5.80 -24.22
N LYS A 113 -8.20 4.54 -23.77
CA LYS A 113 -8.81 3.40 -24.50
C LYS A 113 -10.34 3.52 -24.64
N ARG A 114 -11.05 3.98 -23.61
CA ARG A 114 -12.51 4.24 -23.68
C ARG A 114 -12.89 5.40 -24.62
N GLY A 115 -11.94 6.29 -24.93
CA GLY A 115 -12.12 7.36 -25.90
C GLY A 115 -11.96 6.90 -27.36
N GLU A 116 -11.27 5.78 -27.60
CA GLU A 116 -11.09 5.19 -28.93
C GLU A 116 -12.26 4.29 -29.36
N ASP A 117 -12.93 3.60 -28.42
CA ASP A 117 -14.12 2.76 -28.71
C ASP A 117 -15.39 3.56 -29.10
N ASN A 118 -15.35 4.90 -29.05
CA ASN A 118 -16.47 5.77 -29.42
C ASN A 118 -16.23 6.56 -30.73
N LYS A 119 -15.24 6.17 -31.54
CA LYS A 119 -15.02 6.68 -32.90
C LYS A 119 -15.20 5.59 -33.93
#